data_AF-A0A0A8K4S5-F1
#
_entry.id   AF-A0A0A8K4S5-F1
#
_cell.length_a   1.000
_cell.length_b   1.000
_cell.length_c   1.000
_cell.angle_alpha   90.00
_cell.angle_beta   90.00
_cell.angle_gamma   90.00
#
_symmetry.space_group_name_H-M   'P 1'
#
loop_
_entity.id
_entity.type
_entity.pdbx_description
1 polymer ?
#
loop_
_entity_poly.entity_id
_entity_poly.type
_entity_poly.pdbx_seq_one_letter_code
_entity_poly.pdbx_strand_id
1 'polypeptide(L)'
;MARPQLKPNKYGKRPATVRSKLTNGTALHAEQVGDNKASRRFKDLVEAFGTELGGWASLSEVQRSLVRRLATITIQLEKLELQAARGEDINAEEYARIAGHQRRLFNDLNLIQDKAAPAEPAAAAPEPQPTYDAGKLHELPDDELLTLMNKMRRENAQMPLTSIFEWPRDQDIPRWKSPVDFKRKFPAPPPPTPEPEPVPEHEQEVPEDMMKAVLEILG
;
A
#
# COMPACT_ATOMS: atom_id res chain seq x y z
N MET A 1 2.63 -0.35 22.93
CA MET A 1 2.10 -1.24 23.98
C MET A 1 3.13 -2.33 24.26
N ALA A 2 3.49 -2.56 25.53
CA ALA A 2 4.45 -3.61 25.87
C ALA A 2 3.87 -5.00 25.54
N ARG A 3 4.65 -5.84 24.86
CA ARG A 3 4.22 -7.19 24.49
C ARG A 3 3.97 -8.00 25.78
N PRO A 4 2.81 -8.67 25.94
CA PRO A 4 2.53 -9.44 27.14
C PRO A 4 3.58 -10.54 27.29
N GLN A 5 4.19 -10.63 28.48
CA GLN A 5 5.18 -11.65 28.78
C GLN A 5 4.51 -13.02 28.72
N LEU A 6 4.91 -13.85 27.75
CA LEU A 6 4.40 -15.21 27.62
C LEU A 6 4.84 -16.03 28.82
N LYS A 7 3.90 -16.75 29.45
CA LYS A 7 4.22 -17.70 30.52
C LYS A 7 5.25 -18.72 30.00
N PRO A 8 6.26 -19.09 30.79
CA PRO A 8 7.25 -20.06 30.35
C PRO A 8 6.56 -21.38 30.02
N ASN A 9 7.04 -22.05 28.96
CA ASN A 9 6.51 -23.33 28.54
C ASN A 9 6.54 -24.33 29.70
N LYS A 10 5.39 -24.97 30.00
CA LYS A 10 5.24 -26.01 31.02
C LYS A 10 6.28 -27.13 30.90
N TYR A 11 6.77 -27.39 29.68
CA TYR A 11 7.71 -28.47 29.38
C TYR A 11 9.20 -28.06 29.45
N GLY A 12 9.52 -26.84 29.88
CA GLY A 12 10.90 -26.33 29.88
C GLY A 12 11.50 -26.21 28.48
N LYS A 13 12.79 -25.88 28.38
CA LYS A 13 13.52 -25.93 27.09
C LYS A 13 13.93 -27.37 26.82
N ARG A 14 13.47 -27.93 25.70
CA ARG A 14 13.94 -29.26 25.24
C ARG A 14 15.45 -29.24 25.01
N PRO A 15 16.17 -30.32 25.31
CA PRO A 15 17.62 -30.42 25.04
C PRO A 15 17.89 -30.20 23.54
N ALA A 16 19.05 -29.62 23.21
CA ALA A 16 19.40 -29.25 21.84
C ALA A 16 19.35 -30.45 20.87
N THR A 17 19.71 -31.64 21.34
CA THR A 17 19.67 -32.91 20.58
C THR A 17 18.27 -33.34 20.17
N VAL A 18 17.23 -32.94 20.91
CA VAL A 18 15.82 -33.27 20.61
C VAL A 18 15.13 -32.18 19.79
N ARG A 19 15.71 -30.98 19.74
CA ARG A 19 15.21 -29.88 18.91
C ARG A 19 15.65 -30.07 17.46
N SER A 20 14.82 -29.62 16.53
CA SER A 20 15.17 -29.67 15.11
C SER A 20 16.38 -28.76 14.82
N LYS A 21 17.18 -29.10 13.81
CA LYS A 21 18.30 -28.27 13.35
C LYS A 21 17.84 -26.86 12.96
N LEU A 22 16.63 -26.74 12.43
CA LEU A 22 15.95 -25.46 12.17
C LEU A 22 15.78 -24.63 13.45
N THR A 23 15.20 -25.21 14.51
CA THR A 23 15.00 -24.53 15.80
C THR A 23 16.33 -24.24 16.50
N ASN A 24 17.36 -25.03 16.24
CA ASN A 24 18.71 -24.77 16.74
C ASN A 24 19.48 -23.73 15.91
N GLY A 25 18.96 -23.32 14.75
CA GLY A 25 19.63 -22.39 13.84
C GLY A 25 20.83 -22.97 13.09
N THR A 26 21.02 -24.30 13.12
CA THR A 26 22.15 -24.98 12.45
C THR A 26 21.80 -25.48 11.05
N ALA A 27 20.54 -25.36 10.63
CA ALA A 27 20.10 -25.63 9.27
C ALA A 27 19.04 -24.61 8.83
N LEU A 28 18.99 -24.34 7.51
CA LEU A 28 18.04 -23.40 6.91
C LEU A 28 16.72 -24.07 6.47
N HIS A 29 16.81 -25.35 6.10
CA HIS A 29 15.68 -26.22 5.73
C HIS A 29 15.70 -27.51 6.59
N ALA A 30 14.54 -28.18 6.66
CA ALA A 30 14.42 -29.46 7.35
C ALA A 30 15.23 -30.55 6.64
N GLU A 31 15.29 -30.46 5.32
CA GLU A 31 15.97 -31.40 4.43
C GLU A 31 17.17 -30.73 3.76
N GLN A 32 18.07 -31.57 3.25
CA GLN A 32 19.22 -31.09 2.49
C GLN A 32 18.75 -30.52 1.16
N VAL A 33 19.08 -29.26 0.92
CA VAL A 33 18.81 -28.63 -0.37
C VAL A 33 19.87 -29.09 -1.39
N GLY A 34 19.45 -29.35 -2.63
CA GLY A 34 20.38 -29.61 -3.72
C GLY A 34 21.29 -28.41 -4.00
N ASP A 35 22.43 -28.65 -4.65
CA ASP A 35 23.38 -27.59 -5.02
C ASP A 35 23.05 -27.02 -6.40
N ASN A 36 22.11 -26.07 -6.46
CA ASN A 36 21.67 -25.44 -7.69
C ASN A 36 21.68 -23.91 -7.57
N LYS A 37 21.51 -23.21 -8.70
CA LYS A 37 21.55 -21.73 -8.71
C LYS A 37 20.50 -21.11 -7.80
N ALA A 38 19.30 -21.69 -7.75
CA ALA A 38 18.21 -21.19 -6.91
C ALA A 38 18.49 -21.39 -5.41
N SER A 39 19.11 -22.51 -5.01
CA SER A 39 19.43 -22.77 -3.61
C SER A 39 20.57 -21.89 -3.10
N ARG A 40 21.54 -21.55 -3.96
CA ARG A 40 22.56 -20.53 -3.66
C ARG A 40 21.92 -19.15 -3.53
N ARG A 41 21.13 -18.73 -4.53
CA ARG A 41 20.42 -17.45 -4.51
C ARG A 41 19.52 -17.30 -3.27
N PHE A 42 18.87 -18.36 -2.85
CA PHE A 42 18.04 -18.37 -1.64
C PHE A 42 18.86 -18.06 -0.38
N LYS A 43 20.05 -18.67 -0.24
CA LYS A 43 20.95 -18.40 0.89
C LYS A 43 21.43 -16.95 0.86
N ASP A 44 21.82 -16.44 -0.31
CA ASP A 44 22.27 -15.06 -0.49
C ASP A 44 21.19 -14.06 -0.06
N LEU A 45 19.94 -14.29 -0.47
CA LEU A 45 18.81 -13.42 -0.10
C LEU A 45 18.50 -13.48 1.41
N VAL A 46 18.50 -14.68 2.00
CA VAL A 46 18.28 -14.83 3.44
C VAL A 46 19.38 -14.11 4.24
N GLU A 47 20.64 -14.20 3.79
CA GLU A 47 21.77 -13.50 4.41
C GLU A 47 21.66 -11.99 4.23
N ALA A 48 21.33 -11.51 3.03
CA ALA A 48 21.16 -10.08 2.74
C ALA A 48 20.06 -9.46 3.60
N PHE A 49 18.84 -10.01 3.56
CA PHE A 49 17.72 -9.52 4.37
C PHE A 49 17.99 -9.68 5.86
N GLY A 50 18.64 -10.77 6.27
CA GLY A 50 19.04 -10.97 7.65
C GLY A 50 20.02 -9.91 8.14
N THR A 51 20.96 -9.50 7.29
CA THR A 51 21.96 -8.47 7.57
C THR A 51 21.31 -7.09 7.70
N GLU A 52 20.38 -6.74 6.81
CA GLU A 52 19.61 -5.49 6.90
C GLU A 52 18.81 -5.37 8.21
N LEU A 53 18.36 -6.49 8.75
CA LEU A 53 17.64 -6.54 10.03
C LEU A 53 18.58 -6.61 11.27
N GLY A 54 19.88 -6.39 11.10
CA GLY A 54 20.87 -6.42 12.17
C GLY A 54 21.47 -7.80 12.45
N GLY A 55 21.47 -8.69 11.45
CA GLY A 55 22.12 -10.00 11.48
C GLY A 55 21.24 -11.13 12.04
N TRP A 56 21.48 -12.37 11.61
CA TRP A 56 20.60 -13.52 11.93
C TRP A 56 20.42 -13.81 13.43
N ALA A 57 21.44 -13.54 14.23
CA ALA A 57 21.43 -13.78 15.68
C ALA A 57 20.49 -12.84 16.44
N SER A 58 20.23 -11.63 15.92
CA SER A 58 19.35 -10.64 16.55
C SER A 58 17.87 -10.89 16.24
N LEU A 59 17.58 -11.72 15.22
CA LEU A 59 16.21 -11.99 14.77
C LEU A 59 15.48 -12.99 15.65
N SER A 60 14.22 -12.68 15.94
CA SER A 60 13.27 -13.65 16.50
C SER A 60 12.93 -14.76 15.49
N GLU A 61 12.48 -15.92 15.97
CA GLU A 61 12.06 -17.03 15.10
C GLU A 61 10.95 -16.64 14.10
N VAL A 62 10.06 -15.72 14.49
CA VAL A 62 9.02 -15.18 13.60
C VAL A 62 9.65 -14.40 12.46
N GLN A 63 10.60 -13.49 12.76
CA GLN A 63 11.32 -12.73 11.75
C GLN A 63 12.14 -13.66 10.83
N ARG A 64 12.83 -14.67 11.38
CA ARG A 64 13.56 -15.68 10.59
C ARG A 64 12.65 -16.44 9.62
N SER A 65 11.42 -16.73 10.04
CA SER A 65 10.41 -17.35 9.17
C SER A 65 9.96 -16.40 8.06
N LEU A 66 9.71 -15.13 8.38
CA LEU A 66 9.34 -14.11 7.41
C LEU A 66 10.44 -13.85 6.38
N VAL A 67 11.71 -13.73 6.82
CA VAL A 67 12.87 -13.57 5.93
C VAL A 67 12.96 -14.74 4.94
N ARG A 68 12.80 -15.98 5.40
CA ARG A 68 12.78 -17.15 4.50
C ARG A 68 11.64 -17.10 3.49
N ARG A 69 10.45 -16.66 3.88
CA ARG A 69 9.31 -16.49 2.95
C ARG A 69 9.58 -15.38 1.94
N LEU A 70 10.15 -14.26 2.38
CA LEU A 70 10.53 -13.14 1.53
C LEU A 70 11.54 -13.57 0.47
N ALA A 71 12.57 -14.34 0.85
CA ALA A 71 13.53 -14.91 -0.08
C ALA A 71 12.88 -15.84 -1.11
N THR A 72 11.95 -16.70 -0.70
CA THR A 72 11.19 -17.57 -1.62
C THR A 72 10.37 -16.77 -2.64
N ILE A 73 9.62 -15.77 -2.17
CA ILE A 73 8.78 -14.90 -3.02
C ILE A 73 9.65 -14.12 -4.01
N THR A 74 10.80 -13.62 -3.54
CA THR A 74 11.75 -12.87 -4.38
C THR A 74 12.28 -13.74 -5.51
N ILE A 75 12.69 -14.98 -5.25
CA ILE A 75 13.13 -15.91 -6.30
C ILE A 75 12.01 -16.22 -7.30
N GLN A 76 10.76 -16.29 -6.83
CA GLN A 76 9.63 -16.52 -7.73
C GLN A 76 9.40 -15.33 -8.66
N LEU A 77 9.53 -14.10 -8.15
CA LEU A 77 9.48 -12.89 -8.97
C LEU A 77 10.65 -12.81 -9.96
N GLU A 78 11.88 -13.10 -9.51
CA GLU A 78 13.07 -13.14 -10.39
C GLU A 78 12.87 -14.10 -11.57
N LYS A 79 12.16 -15.24 -11.37
CA LYS A 79 11.82 -16.17 -12.46
C LYS A 79 10.82 -15.58 -13.45
N LEU A 80 9.75 -14.96 -12.96
CA LEU A 80 8.74 -14.32 -13.81
C LEU A 80 9.34 -13.14 -14.59
N GLU A 81 10.19 -12.34 -13.94
CA GLU A 81 10.90 -11.23 -14.56
C GLU A 81 11.87 -11.71 -15.64
N LEU A 82 12.55 -12.84 -15.41
CA LEU A 82 13.39 -13.47 -16.43
C LEU A 82 12.60 -13.94 -17.65
N GLN A 83 11.41 -14.52 -17.45
CA GLN A 83 10.52 -14.91 -18.56
C GLN A 83 10.09 -13.67 -19.36
N ALA A 84 9.59 -12.63 -18.68
CA ALA A 84 9.22 -11.37 -19.31
C ALA A 84 10.39 -10.73 -20.08
N ALA A 85 11.59 -10.73 -19.49
CA ALA A 85 12.79 -10.18 -20.13
C ALA A 85 13.23 -10.96 -21.38
N ARG A 86 12.83 -12.23 -21.52
CA ARG A 86 13.02 -13.04 -22.73
C ARG A 86 11.95 -12.81 -23.79
N GLY A 87 10.96 -11.97 -23.51
CA GLY A 87 9.80 -11.77 -24.38
C GLY A 87 8.79 -12.92 -24.29
N GLU A 88 8.85 -13.75 -23.25
CA GLU A 88 7.84 -14.76 -22.99
C GLU A 88 6.60 -14.11 -22.34
N ASP A 89 5.41 -14.60 -22.66
CA ASP A 89 4.18 -14.14 -22.02
C ASP A 89 4.16 -14.58 -20.55
N ILE A 90 3.94 -13.61 -19.66
CA ILE A 90 3.78 -13.85 -18.22
C ILE A 90 2.35 -13.56 -17.79
N ASN A 91 1.88 -14.30 -16.79
CA ASN A 91 0.61 -13.99 -16.15
C ASN A 91 0.76 -12.74 -15.27
N ALA A 92 0.27 -11.60 -15.77
CA ALA A 92 0.34 -10.32 -15.07
C ALA A 92 -0.38 -10.32 -13.71
N GLU A 93 -1.50 -11.05 -13.58
CA GLU A 93 -2.23 -11.14 -12.31
C GLU A 93 -1.45 -11.94 -11.26
N GLU A 94 -0.82 -13.03 -11.68
CA GLU A 94 0.06 -13.82 -10.81
C GLU A 94 1.23 -12.97 -10.33
N TYR A 95 1.90 -12.27 -11.26
CA TYR A 95 3.01 -11.37 -10.93
C TYR A 95 2.57 -10.30 -9.93
N ALA A 96 1.48 -9.58 -10.21
CA ALA A 96 0.96 -8.52 -9.34
C ALA A 96 0.59 -9.05 -7.95
N ARG A 97 0.01 -10.25 -7.86
CA ARG A 97 -0.34 -10.89 -6.58
C ARG A 97 0.91 -11.21 -5.76
N ILE A 98 1.92 -11.84 -6.36
CA ILE A 98 3.16 -12.22 -5.69
C ILE A 98 3.94 -10.97 -5.26
N ALA A 99 4.05 -9.96 -6.11
CA ALA A 99 4.68 -8.69 -5.80
C ALA A 99 3.97 -7.97 -4.64
N GLY A 100 2.64 -7.99 -4.61
CA GLY A 100 1.85 -7.46 -3.50
C GLY A 100 2.08 -8.19 -2.17
N HIS A 101 2.32 -9.50 -2.19
CA HIS A 101 2.73 -10.25 -0.99
C HIS A 101 4.15 -9.92 -0.55
N GLN A 102 5.07 -9.73 -1.51
CA GLN A 102 6.45 -9.31 -1.23
C GLN A 102 6.48 -7.97 -0.49
N ARG A 103 5.75 -6.96 -0.99
CA ARG A 103 5.66 -5.64 -0.36
C ARG A 103 5.15 -5.72 1.08
N ARG A 104 4.13 -6.54 1.34
CA ARG A 104 3.61 -6.74 2.70
C ARG A 104 4.66 -7.33 3.64
N LEU A 105 5.42 -8.34 3.17
CA LEU A 105 6.50 -8.91 3.97
C LEU A 105 7.64 -7.93 4.24
N PHE A 106 8.00 -7.09 3.26
CA PHE A 106 8.97 -6.02 3.48
C PHE A 106 8.50 -5.03 4.55
N ASN A 107 7.21 -4.64 4.52
CA ASN A 107 6.63 -3.76 5.53
C ASN A 107 6.56 -4.43 6.91
N ASP A 108 6.15 -5.70 6.99
CA ASP A 108 6.10 -6.47 8.24
C ASP A 108 7.48 -6.60 8.91
N LEU A 109 8.54 -6.57 8.09
CA LEU A 109 9.94 -6.59 8.53
C LEU A 109 10.54 -5.19 8.72
N ASN A 110 9.80 -4.12 8.42
CA ASN A 110 10.28 -2.72 8.42
C ASN A 110 11.52 -2.50 7.52
N LEU A 111 11.65 -3.26 6.44
CA LEU A 111 12.74 -3.13 5.46
C LEU A 111 12.49 -1.99 4.47
N ILE A 112 11.21 -1.70 4.21
CA ILE A 112 10.82 -0.47 3.53
C ILE A 112 10.46 0.51 4.63
N GLN A 113 11.38 1.43 4.93
CA GLN A 113 10.99 2.64 5.64
C GLN A 113 10.37 3.54 4.59
N ASP A 114 9.05 3.75 4.68
CA ASP A 114 8.50 5.01 4.19
C ASP A 114 9.33 6.07 4.91
N LYS A 115 10.23 6.74 4.19
CA LYS A 115 10.98 7.86 4.74
C LYS A 115 9.90 8.76 5.32
N ALA A 116 9.76 8.75 6.64
CA ALA A 116 8.92 9.71 7.31
C ALA A 116 9.36 11.04 6.73
N ALA A 117 8.41 11.80 6.17
CA ALA A 117 8.68 13.17 5.78
C ALA A 117 9.55 13.76 6.89
N PRO A 118 10.71 14.38 6.55
CA PRO A 118 11.69 14.79 7.54
C PRO A 118 10.90 15.42 8.68
N ALA A 119 11.01 14.83 9.88
CA ALA A 119 10.26 15.31 11.04
C ALA A 119 10.43 16.82 11.01
N GLU A 120 9.33 17.55 10.78
CA GLU A 120 9.38 19.01 10.80
C GLU A 120 10.17 19.36 12.05
N PRO A 121 11.27 20.14 11.92
CA PRO A 121 12.13 20.42 13.05
C PRO A 121 11.21 20.88 14.16
N ALA A 122 11.21 20.13 15.27
CA ALA A 122 10.26 20.24 16.37
C ALA A 122 9.87 21.71 16.50
N ALA A 123 8.63 22.02 16.06
CA ALA A 123 8.19 23.38 15.88
C ALA A 123 8.65 24.17 17.10
N ALA A 124 9.52 25.16 16.87
CA ALA A 124 9.80 26.17 17.86
C ALA A 124 8.44 26.55 18.46
N ALA A 125 8.35 26.50 19.80
CA ALA A 125 7.12 26.68 20.55
C ALA A 125 6.21 27.66 19.81
N PRO A 126 4.96 27.28 19.47
CA PRO A 126 4.15 28.08 18.56
C PRO A 126 4.16 29.50 19.08
N GLU A 127 4.70 30.43 18.28
CA GLU A 127 4.59 31.84 18.61
C GLU A 127 3.12 32.11 18.92
N PRO A 128 2.81 32.88 19.98
CA PRO A 128 1.44 33.08 20.41
C PRO A 128 0.63 33.55 19.21
N GLN A 129 -0.31 32.69 18.78
CA GLN A 129 -1.22 33.03 17.69
C GLN A 129 -1.89 34.34 18.05
N PRO A 130 -1.96 35.33 17.13
CA PRO A 130 -2.72 36.54 17.39
C PRO A 130 -4.15 36.12 17.74
N THR A 131 -4.55 36.33 18.99
CA THR A 131 -5.93 36.14 19.40
C THR A 131 -6.73 37.25 18.74
N TYR A 132 -7.32 36.94 17.59
CA TYR A 132 -8.29 37.83 16.97
C TYR A 132 -9.57 37.75 17.82
N ASP A 133 -9.85 38.83 18.55
CA ASP A 133 -11.09 38.99 19.29
C ASP A 133 -12.25 39.09 18.28
N ALA A 134 -12.95 37.98 18.05
CA ALA A 134 -14.02 37.87 17.06
C ALA A 134 -15.16 38.87 17.31
N GLY A 135 -15.28 39.40 18.53
CA GLY A 135 -16.24 40.46 18.87
C GLY A 135 -15.96 41.80 18.19
N LYS A 136 -14.70 42.07 17.79
CA LYS A 136 -14.30 43.34 17.15
C LYS A 136 -14.37 43.34 15.63
N LEU A 137 -14.66 42.20 14.99
CA LEU A 137 -14.69 42.11 13.53
C LEU A 137 -15.92 42.81 12.92
N HIS A 138 -17.01 42.94 13.66
CA HIS A 138 -18.24 43.59 13.20
C HIS A 138 -18.22 45.13 13.25
N GLU A 139 -17.20 45.72 13.90
CA GLU A 139 -17.07 47.17 14.07
C GLU A 139 -16.11 47.83 13.07
N LEU A 140 -15.42 47.02 12.25
CA LEU A 140 -14.49 47.50 11.23
C LEU A 140 -15.23 47.93 9.96
N PRO A 141 -14.84 49.04 9.32
CA PRO A 141 -15.38 49.41 8.01
C PRO A 141 -15.00 48.36 6.95
N ASP A 142 -15.87 48.18 5.95
CA ASP A 142 -15.80 47.06 5.00
C ASP A 142 -14.48 46.97 4.19
N ASP A 143 -13.82 48.10 3.96
CA ASP A 143 -12.53 48.19 3.26
C ASP A 143 -11.35 47.67 4.10
N GLU A 144 -11.37 47.90 5.41
CA GLU A 144 -10.39 47.33 6.34
C GLU A 144 -10.60 45.82 6.53
N LEU A 145 -11.86 45.36 6.57
CA LEU A 145 -12.22 43.94 6.61
C LEU A 145 -11.72 43.19 5.38
N LEU A 146 -11.91 43.76 4.18
CA LEU A 146 -11.45 43.16 2.93
C LEU A 146 -9.91 43.11 2.86
N THR A 147 -9.24 44.13 3.40
CA THR A 147 -7.78 44.19 3.50
C THR A 147 -7.25 43.11 4.45
N LEU A 148 -7.91 42.93 5.60
CA LEU A 148 -7.58 41.89 6.57
C LEU A 148 -7.83 40.48 6.01
N MET A 149 -8.97 40.24 5.34
CA MET A 149 -9.27 38.95 4.73
C MET A 149 -8.31 38.60 3.58
N ASN A 150 -7.89 39.58 2.78
CA ASN A 150 -6.90 39.37 1.72
C ASN A 150 -5.50 39.12 2.29
N LYS A 151 -5.14 39.76 3.40
CA LYS A 151 -3.92 39.47 4.15
C LYS A 151 -3.94 38.04 4.70
N MET A 152 -5.01 37.63 5.37
CA MET A 152 -5.19 36.25 5.85
C MET A 152 -5.16 35.22 4.71
N ARG A 153 -5.77 35.54 3.55
CA ARG A 153 -5.76 34.65 2.38
C ARG A 153 -4.36 34.54 1.76
N ARG A 154 -3.58 35.62 1.73
CA ARG A 154 -2.17 35.59 1.27
C ARG A 154 -1.27 34.80 2.22
N GLU A 155 -1.46 34.97 3.52
CA GLU A 155 -0.74 34.22 4.54
C GLU A 155 -1.12 32.72 4.53
N ASN A 156 -2.40 32.39 4.30
CA ASN A 156 -2.86 31.00 4.14
C ASN A 156 -2.55 30.37 2.77
N ALA A 157 -2.30 31.15 1.71
CA ALA A 157 -1.90 30.64 0.41
C ALA A 157 -0.51 29.98 0.42
N GLN A 158 0.28 30.22 1.48
CA GLN A 158 1.57 29.57 1.71
C GLN A 158 1.45 28.19 2.40
N MET A 159 0.24 27.71 2.73
CA MET A 159 0.03 26.39 3.31
C MET A 159 -0.15 25.29 2.23
N PRO A 160 0.45 24.10 2.39
CA PRO A 160 0.12 22.96 1.54
C PRO A 160 -1.34 22.56 1.74
N LEU A 161 -2.04 22.18 0.66
CA LEU A 161 -3.47 21.77 0.62
C LEU A 161 -3.85 20.64 1.61
N THR A 162 -2.88 20.05 2.32
CA THR A 162 -3.08 19.07 3.38
C THR A 162 -3.64 19.68 4.68
N SER A 163 -3.66 21.01 4.86
CA SER A 163 -4.25 21.65 6.05
C SER A 163 -5.71 22.12 5.87
N ILE A 164 -6.30 22.01 4.67
CA ILE A 164 -7.71 22.38 4.42
C ILE A 164 -8.71 21.40 5.08
N PHE A 165 -8.23 20.31 5.69
CA PHE A 165 -9.04 19.35 6.42
C PHE A 165 -8.52 19.05 7.84
N GLU A 166 -8.13 20.08 8.60
CA GLU A 166 -8.22 19.98 10.06
C GLU A 166 -9.58 20.51 10.52
N TRP A 167 -10.58 19.65 10.42
CA TRP A 167 -11.87 19.88 11.05
C TRP A 167 -11.68 19.94 12.57
N PRO A 168 -12.25 20.93 13.28
CA PRO A 168 -12.12 21.03 14.74
C PRO A 168 -12.68 19.76 15.38
N ARG A 169 -11.83 19.02 16.10
CA ARG A 169 -12.20 17.77 16.79
C ARG A 169 -13.20 17.94 17.94
N ASP A 170 -13.52 19.19 18.31
CA ASP A 170 -14.37 19.54 19.46
C ASP A 170 -15.71 20.20 19.10
N GLN A 171 -16.20 20.05 17.86
CA GLN A 171 -17.62 20.28 17.60
C GLN A 171 -18.34 18.94 17.51
N ASP A 172 -19.44 18.80 18.26
CA ASP A 172 -20.37 17.67 18.28
C ASP A 172 -20.68 17.16 16.87
N ILE A 173 -19.87 16.21 16.38
CA ILE A 173 -20.20 15.43 15.20
C ILE A 173 -21.34 14.51 15.67
N PRO A 174 -22.55 14.57 15.06
CA PRO A 174 -23.63 13.69 15.47
C PRO A 174 -23.16 12.24 15.31
N ARG A 175 -22.94 11.58 16.45
CA ARG A 175 -22.53 10.19 16.51
C ARG A 175 -23.69 9.38 15.94
N TRP A 176 -23.60 8.98 14.66
CA TRP A 176 -24.64 8.19 14.01
C TRP A 176 -24.86 6.92 14.84
N LYS A 177 -26.03 6.82 15.48
CA LYS A 177 -26.28 5.77 16.49
C LYS A 177 -26.54 4.41 15.86
N SER A 178 -26.70 4.35 14.53
CA SER A 178 -26.96 3.10 13.80
C SER A 178 -26.69 3.23 12.29
N PRO A 179 -26.25 2.14 11.61
CA PRO A 179 -26.16 2.05 10.15
C PRO A 179 -27.45 2.41 9.38
N VAL A 180 -28.61 2.38 10.06
CA VAL A 180 -29.92 2.68 9.46
C VAL A 180 -30.12 4.18 9.21
N ASP A 181 -29.52 5.05 10.03
CA ASP A 181 -29.67 6.50 9.90
C ASP A 181 -28.89 7.07 8.69
N PHE A 182 -27.76 6.44 8.35
CA PHE A 182 -26.95 6.84 7.20
C PHE A 182 -27.67 6.58 5.87
N LYS A 183 -28.29 5.40 5.71
CA LYS A 183 -29.04 5.03 4.49
C LYS A 183 -30.26 5.90 4.20
N ARG A 184 -30.82 6.57 5.22
CA ARG A 184 -31.97 7.48 5.07
C ARG A 184 -31.59 8.84 4.51
N LYS A 185 -30.39 9.35 4.84
CA LYS A 185 -29.93 10.68 4.43
C LYS A 185 -29.13 10.66 3.13
N PHE A 186 -28.52 9.52 2.81
CA PHE A 186 -27.82 9.27 1.56
C PHE A 186 -28.39 7.98 0.93
N PRO A 187 -29.49 8.06 0.17
CA PRO A 187 -29.96 6.91 -0.59
C PRO A 187 -28.86 6.49 -1.57
N ALA A 188 -28.71 5.17 -1.77
CA ALA A 188 -27.79 4.66 -2.78
C ALA A 188 -28.13 5.29 -4.14
N PRO A 189 -27.13 5.59 -4.99
CA PRO A 189 -27.42 6.00 -6.36
C PRO A 189 -28.30 4.93 -7.03
N PRO A 190 -29.22 5.32 -7.93
CA PRO A 190 -30.02 4.35 -8.66
C PRO A 190 -29.09 3.34 -9.34
N PRO A 191 -29.48 2.06 -9.44
CA PRO A 191 -28.68 1.07 -10.14
C PRO A 191 -28.39 1.56 -11.56
N PRO A 192 -27.21 1.25 -12.12
CA PRO A 192 -26.92 1.58 -13.51
C PRO A 192 -28.03 1.01 -14.38
N THR A 193 -28.51 1.81 -15.34
CA THR A 193 -29.48 1.37 -16.34
C THR A 193 -28.92 0.10 -17.00
N PRO A 194 -29.71 -0.98 -17.15
CA PRO A 194 -29.22 -2.18 -17.82
C PRO A 194 -28.67 -1.77 -19.19
N GLU A 195 -27.44 -2.22 -19.49
CA GLU A 195 -26.83 -2.01 -20.80
C GLU A 195 -27.80 -2.51 -21.88
N PRO A 196 -28.00 -1.77 -22.98
CA PRO A 196 -28.88 -2.20 -24.05
C PRO A 196 -28.40 -3.57 -24.55
N GLU A 197 -29.33 -4.51 -24.68
CA GLU A 197 -29.03 -5.84 -25.22
C GLU A 197 -28.27 -5.71 -26.56
N PRO A 198 -27.28 -6.56 -26.82
CA PRO A 198 -26.53 -6.52 -28.07
C PRO A 198 -27.52 -6.65 -29.23
N VAL A 199 -27.61 -5.60 -30.03
CA VAL A 199 -28.38 -5.63 -31.28
C VAL A 199 -27.81 -6.77 -32.12
N PRO A 200 -28.64 -7.73 -32.60
CA PRO A 200 -28.13 -8.79 -33.46
C PRO A 200 -27.46 -8.13 -34.66
N GLU A 201 -26.18 -8.46 -34.86
CA GLU A 201 -25.43 -8.05 -36.04
C GLU A 201 -26.16 -8.61 -37.25
N HIS A 202 -26.93 -7.75 -37.92
CA HIS A 202 -27.35 -8.04 -39.28
C HIS A 202 -26.07 -8.05 -40.10
N GLU A 203 -25.61 -9.26 -40.46
CA GLU A 203 -24.66 -9.46 -41.55
C GLU A 203 -25.20 -8.73 -42.77
N GLN A 204 -24.71 -7.51 -42.98
CA GLN A 204 -24.91 -6.80 -44.22
C GLN A 204 -24.03 -7.52 -45.24
N GLU A 205 -24.59 -8.54 -45.90
CA GLU A 205 -24.03 -9.07 -47.13
C GLU A 205 -23.90 -7.88 -48.10
N VAL A 206 -22.67 -7.45 -48.32
CA VAL A 206 -22.36 -6.43 -49.33
C VAL A 206 -22.72 -7.04 -50.68
N PRO A 207 -23.69 -6.48 -51.43
CA PRO A 207 -24.09 -7.05 -52.71
C PRO A 207 -22.88 -7.16 -53.63
N GLU A 208 -22.71 -8.30 -54.31
CA GLU A 208 -21.53 -8.59 -55.14
C GLU A 208 -21.25 -7.51 -56.21
N ASP A 209 -22.29 -6.79 -56.64
CA ASP A 209 -22.17 -5.66 -57.56
C ASP A 209 -21.38 -4.48 -56.99
N MET A 210 -21.44 -4.25 -55.66
CA MET A 210 -20.61 -3.23 -55.00
C MET A 210 -19.14 -3.65 -54.95
N MET A 211 -18.85 -4.94 -54.78
CA MET A 211 -17.47 -5.43 -54.82
C MET A 211 -16.85 -5.35 -56.22
N LYS A 212 -17.64 -5.55 -57.29
CA LYS A 212 -17.18 -5.33 -58.67
C LYS A 212 -16.87 -3.85 -58.95
N ALA A 213 -17.73 -2.93 -58.49
CA ALA A 213 -17.50 -1.50 -58.68
C ALA A 213 -16.24 -1.00 -57.95
N VAL A 214 -15.95 -1.52 -56.75
CA VAL A 214 -14.72 -1.17 -56.01
C VAL A 214 -13.46 -1.69 -56.70
N LEU A 215 -13.52 -2.86 -57.33
CA LEU A 215 -12.39 -3.42 -58.08
C LEU A 215 -12.13 -2.70 -59.40
N GLU A 216 -13.15 -2.14 -60.06
CA GLU A 216 -12.97 -1.30 -61.26
C GLU A 216 -12.36 0.07 -60.99
N ILE A 217 -12.53 0.61 -59.77
CA ILE A 217 -11.97 1.92 -59.39
C ILE A 217 -10.49 1.80 -58.96
N LEU A 218 -10.03 0.59 -58.61
CA LEU A 218 -8.68 0.33 -58.10
C LEU A 218 -7.75 -0.37 -59.11
N GLY A 219 -8.21 -0.61 -60.35
CA GLY A 219 -7.41 -1.08 -61.49
C GLY A 219 -7.21 0.02 -62.54
#